data_AF-A0A2D7WBF2-F1
#
_entry.id   AF-A0A2D7WBF2-F1
#
_cell.length_a   1.000
_cell.length_b   1.000
_cell.length_c   1.000
_cell.angle_alpha   90.00
_cell.angle_beta   90.00
_cell.angle_gamma   90.00
#
_symmetry.space_group_name_H-M   'P 1'
#
loop_
_entity.id
_entity.type
_entity.pdbx_description
1 polymer ?
#
loop_
_entity_poly.entity_id
_entity_poly.type
_entity_poly.pdbx_seq_one_letter_code
_entity_poly.pdbx_strand_id
1 'polypeptide(L)'
;MQAPTISDMSITDEHVVVDPKTTVGMVSERLSRSPDDAILVKDKSGNVAGVVTSKDIFKALGEGKSVVKLRLEKIMRTNVLTTEANTPLADALSQISKQGPDAIVIMNGPNFAGYFSPDDYRSASRRIEAHQSMASRLKQSKSALTEAASEVEETDPDQEKLDLINLLLGDNEEEEEEEISSGLF
;
A
#
# COMPACT_ATOMS: atom_id res chain seq x y z
N MET A 1 3.04 -12.32 -12.58
CA MET A 1 3.08 -11.85 -11.18
C MET A 1 1.67 -11.48 -10.78
N GLN A 2 1.25 -11.88 -9.58
CA GLN A 2 -0.06 -11.50 -9.06
C GLN A 2 -0.02 -10.05 -8.60
N ALA A 3 -1.10 -9.30 -8.86
CA ALA A 3 -1.19 -7.91 -8.40
C ALA A 3 -1.21 -7.88 -6.86
N PRO A 4 -0.58 -6.86 -6.23
CA PRO A 4 -0.58 -6.75 -4.78
C PRO A 4 -2.01 -6.47 -4.27
N THR A 5 -2.31 -7.01 -3.11
CA THR A 5 -3.62 -6.99 -2.45
C THR A 5 -3.55 -6.32 -1.08
N ILE A 6 -4.70 -6.05 -0.49
CA ILE A 6 -4.78 -5.52 0.89
C ILE A 6 -4.11 -6.46 1.90
N SER A 7 -4.21 -7.77 1.71
CA SER A 7 -3.62 -8.77 2.61
C SER A 7 -2.09 -8.71 2.69
N ASP A 8 -1.43 -8.06 1.73
CA ASP A 8 0.01 -7.83 1.78
C ASP A 8 0.38 -6.71 2.78
N MET A 9 -0.58 -5.91 3.24
CA MET A 9 -0.42 -4.72 4.08
C MET A 9 -0.49 -5.04 5.58
N SER A 10 0.04 -4.15 6.41
CA SER A 10 -0.10 -4.24 7.86
C SER A 10 -1.43 -3.57 8.25
N ILE A 11 -2.50 -4.36 8.30
CA ILE A 11 -3.86 -3.86 8.59
C ILE A 11 -4.25 -4.01 10.07
N THR A 12 -3.38 -4.61 10.88
CA THR A 12 -3.66 -4.97 12.27
C THR A 12 -3.19 -3.92 13.27
N ASP A 13 -2.48 -2.90 12.81
CA ASP A 13 -1.93 -1.79 13.57
C ASP A 13 -2.76 -0.52 13.41
N GLU A 14 -2.34 0.53 14.13
CA GLU A 14 -2.91 1.89 14.05
C GLU A 14 -4.42 1.99 14.32
N HIS A 15 -4.97 1.00 15.03
CA HIS A 15 -6.36 1.02 15.42
C HIS A 15 -6.62 0.28 16.74
N VAL A 16 -7.73 0.65 17.38
CA VAL A 16 -8.30 -0.07 18.51
C VAL A 16 -9.80 -0.21 18.32
N VAL A 17 -10.33 -1.39 18.60
CA VAL A 17 -11.75 -1.70 18.50
C VAL A 17 -12.40 -1.63 19.88
N VAL A 18 -13.50 -0.88 19.99
CA VAL A 18 -14.20 -0.64 21.26
C VAL A 18 -15.71 -0.76 21.13
N ASP A 19 -16.37 -0.93 22.27
CA ASP A 19 -17.82 -0.94 22.38
C ASP A 19 -18.44 0.46 22.23
N PRO A 20 -19.70 0.56 21.78
CA PRO A 20 -20.36 1.86 21.55
C PRO A 20 -20.57 2.67 22.84
N LYS A 21 -20.60 1.99 23.99
CA LYS A 21 -20.73 2.64 25.30
C LYS A 21 -19.42 3.25 25.82
N THR A 22 -18.30 2.98 25.18
CA THR A 22 -16.97 3.49 25.55
C THR A 22 -16.95 5.01 25.51
N THR A 23 -16.26 5.64 26.46
CA THR A 23 -16.11 7.11 26.51
C THR A 23 -14.73 7.54 26.06
N VAL A 24 -14.58 8.82 25.72
CA VAL A 24 -13.27 9.42 25.38
C VAL A 24 -12.24 9.16 26.48
N GLY A 25 -12.62 9.32 27.76
CA GLY A 25 -11.71 9.07 28.88
C GLY A 25 -11.10 7.66 28.89
N MET A 26 -11.86 6.64 28.47
CA MET A 26 -11.39 5.24 28.44
C MET A 26 -10.35 4.99 27.35
N VAL A 27 -10.41 5.71 26.24
CA VAL A 27 -9.47 5.57 25.11
C VAL A 27 -8.33 6.60 25.14
N SER A 28 -8.39 7.56 26.08
CA SER A 28 -7.44 8.67 26.16
C SER A 28 -6.00 8.21 26.45
N GLU A 29 -5.82 7.17 27.26
CA GLU A 29 -4.48 6.61 27.52
C GLU A 29 -3.88 5.96 26.27
N ARG A 30 -4.70 5.30 25.46
CA ARG A 30 -4.22 4.72 24.19
C ARG A 30 -3.79 5.82 23.24
N LEU A 31 -4.66 6.82 23.06
CA LEU A 31 -4.39 7.96 22.17
C LEU A 31 -3.23 8.84 22.66
N SER A 32 -2.90 8.85 23.95
CA SER A 32 -1.71 9.58 24.43
C SER A 32 -0.40 8.89 24.05
N ARG A 33 -0.40 7.56 23.92
CA ARG A 33 0.76 6.78 23.46
C ARG A 33 0.85 6.69 21.94
N SER A 34 -0.31 6.61 21.28
CA SER A 34 -0.46 6.47 19.83
C SER A 34 -1.52 7.46 19.33
N PRO A 35 -1.16 8.73 19.10
CA PRO A 35 -2.12 9.79 18.75
C PRO A 35 -2.83 9.61 17.41
N ASP A 36 -2.23 8.84 16.52
CA ASP A 36 -2.71 8.56 15.17
C ASP A 36 -3.63 7.34 15.09
N ASP A 37 -3.79 6.60 16.20
CA ASP A 37 -4.67 5.44 16.24
C ASP A 37 -6.13 5.81 15.92
N ALA A 38 -6.74 5.02 15.03
CA ALA A 38 -8.16 5.06 14.78
C ALA A 38 -8.92 4.24 15.85
N ILE A 39 -9.88 4.86 16.51
CA ILE A 39 -10.78 4.16 17.44
C ILE A 39 -12.02 3.70 16.66
N LEU A 40 -12.08 2.40 16.37
CA LEU A 40 -13.21 1.78 15.68
C LEU A 40 -14.29 1.41 16.69
N VAL A 41 -15.50 1.93 16.48
CA VAL A 41 -16.64 1.71 17.37
C VAL A 41 -17.55 0.66 16.75
N LYS A 42 -17.80 -0.44 17.48
CA LYS A 42 -18.72 -1.48 17.04
C LYS A 42 -20.18 -1.12 17.29
N ASP A 43 -21.10 -1.68 16.49
CA ASP A 43 -22.52 -1.75 16.81
C ASP A 43 -22.85 -2.96 17.70
N LYS A 44 -24.13 -3.12 18.03
CA LYS A 44 -24.64 -4.26 18.81
C LYS A 44 -24.57 -5.59 18.05
N SER A 45 -24.43 -5.55 16.74
CA SER A 45 -24.31 -6.72 15.87
C SER A 45 -22.87 -7.19 15.70
N GLY A 46 -21.89 -6.43 16.23
CA GLY A 46 -20.47 -6.71 16.18
C GLY A 46 -19.73 -6.09 14.98
N ASN A 47 -20.44 -5.34 14.11
CA ASN A 47 -19.84 -4.68 12.95
C ASN A 47 -19.26 -3.33 13.35
N VAL A 48 -18.21 -2.88 12.65
CA VAL A 48 -17.68 -1.52 12.85
C VAL A 48 -18.66 -0.51 12.26
N ALA A 49 -19.23 0.33 13.13
CA ALA A 49 -20.26 1.31 12.77
C ALA A 49 -19.71 2.73 12.60
N GLY A 50 -18.51 2.99 13.11
CA GLY A 50 -17.88 4.29 12.97
C GLY A 50 -16.45 4.33 13.48
N VAL A 51 -15.84 5.48 13.26
CA VAL A 51 -14.47 5.78 13.66
C VAL A 51 -14.41 7.08 14.46
N VAL A 52 -13.53 7.11 15.46
CA VAL A 52 -13.14 8.32 16.19
C VAL A 52 -11.63 8.45 16.14
N THR A 53 -11.16 9.66 15.87
CA THR A 53 -9.74 10.01 15.93
C THR A 53 -9.52 11.12 16.95
N SER A 54 -8.25 11.42 17.26
CA SER A 54 -7.87 12.57 18.10
C SER A 54 -8.50 13.89 17.58
N LYS A 55 -8.64 14.05 16.26
CA LYS A 55 -9.27 15.24 15.64
C LYS A 55 -10.73 15.40 16.04
N ASP A 56 -11.48 14.31 16.09
CA ASP A 56 -12.90 14.33 16.46
C ASP A 56 -13.08 14.72 17.94
N ILE A 57 -12.17 14.26 18.80
CA ILE A 57 -12.13 14.62 20.22
C ILE A 57 -11.80 16.11 20.40
N PHE A 58 -10.78 16.62 19.70
CA PHE A 58 -10.43 18.04 19.75
C PHE A 58 -11.53 18.94 19.21
N LYS A 59 -12.22 18.51 18.15
CA LYS A 59 -13.40 19.22 17.64
C LYS A 59 -14.49 19.31 18.71
N ALA A 60 -14.82 18.20 19.38
CA ALA A 60 -15.80 18.19 20.46
C ALA A 60 -15.37 19.08 21.65
N LEU A 61 -14.08 19.13 21.96
CA LEU A 61 -13.52 20.02 22.99
C LEU A 61 -13.67 21.49 22.60
N GLY A 62 -13.37 21.85 21.35
CA GLY A 62 -13.54 23.21 20.83
C GLY A 62 -14.99 23.69 20.81
N GLU A 63 -15.94 22.76 20.71
CA GLU A 63 -17.38 23.01 20.86
C GLU A 63 -17.83 23.16 22.33
N GLY A 64 -16.91 23.09 23.31
CA GLY A 64 -17.20 23.26 24.74
C GLY A 64 -17.85 22.04 25.41
N LYS A 65 -17.82 20.86 24.77
CA LYS A 65 -18.39 19.64 25.34
C LYS A 65 -17.51 19.11 26.47
N SER A 66 -18.14 18.55 27.51
CA SER A 66 -17.42 17.78 28.53
C SER A 66 -16.96 16.44 27.93
N VAL A 67 -15.73 16.41 27.43
CA VAL A 67 -15.21 15.27 26.64
C VAL A 67 -14.98 14.01 27.46
N VAL A 68 -14.54 14.10 28.72
CA VAL A 68 -14.13 12.93 29.53
C VAL A 68 -15.22 11.84 29.62
N LYS A 69 -16.49 12.25 29.80
CA LYS A 69 -17.64 11.35 29.91
C LYS A 69 -18.43 11.21 28.59
N LEU A 70 -17.97 11.84 27.52
CA LEU A 70 -18.62 11.80 26.22
C LEU A 70 -18.47 10.39 25.62
N ARG A 71 -19.60 9.78 25.24
CA ARG A 71 -19.61 8.48 24.56
C ARG A 71 -19.10 8.65 23.13
N LEU A 72 -18.26 7.73 22.68
CA LEU A 72 -17.66 7.77 21.34
C LEU A 72 -18.73 7.71 20.23
N GLU A 73 -19.80 6.95 20.43
CA GLU A 73 -20.94 6.86 19.51
C GLU A 73 -21.59 8.23 19.16
N LYS A 74 -21.40 9.26 20.01
CA LYS A 74 -21.97 10.59 19.80
C LYS A 74 -21.11 11.50 18.93
N ILE A 75 -19.85 11.15 18.72
CA ILE A 75 -18.88 11.95 17.95
C ILE A 75 -18.25 11.17 16.80
N MET A 76 -18.50 9.87 16.72
CA MET A 76 -17.96 9.02 15.65
C MET A 76 -18.49 9.46 14.29
N ARG A 77 -17.60 9.38 13.30
CA ARG A 77 -17.95 9.47 11.90
C ARG A 77 -18.36 8.10 11.40
N THR A 78 -19.41 8.03 10.58
CA THR A 78 -20.09 6.76 10.25
C THR A 78 -19.97 6.37 8.77
N ASN A 79 -19.26 7.14 7.94
CA ASN A 79 -19.01 6.76 6.55
C ASN A 79 -17.90 5.70 6.48
N VAL A 80 -18.24 4.46 6.83
CA VAL A 80 -17.29 3.34 6.86
C VAL A 80 -17.38 2.57 5.54
N LEU A 81 -16.26 2.51 4.82
CA LEU A 81 -16.09 1.60 3.68
C LEU A 81 -15.64 0.24 4.21
N THR A 82 -16.31 -0.84 3.78
CA THR A 82 -15.89 -2.21 4.09
C THR A 82 -15.40 -2.87 2.81
N THR A 83 -14.25 -3.53 2.86
CA THR A 83 -13.64 -4.22 1.71
C THR A 83 -12.94 -5.51 2.13
N GLU A 84 -12.74 -6.44 1.20
CA GLU A 84 -12.15 -7.75 1.49
C GLU A 84 -10.62 -7.71 1.43
N ALA A 85 -9.95 -8.51 2.27
CA ALA A 85 -8.49 -8.58 2.33
C ALA A 85 -7.82 -9.02 1.01
N ASN A 86 -8.53 -9.77 0.17
CA ASN A 86 -8.04 -10.21 -1.14
C ASN A 86 -8.23 -9.16 -2.25
N THR A 87 -8.83 -8.00 -1.95
CA THR A 87 -9.05 -6.93 -2.93
C THR A 87 -7.70 -6.41 -3.44
N PRO A 88 -7.50 -6.28 -4.77
CA PRO A 88 -6.31 -5.66 -5.32
C PRO A 88 -6.13 -4.23 -4.81
N LEU A 89 -4.89 -3.83 -4.50
CA LEU A 89 -4.62 -2.49 -3.95
C LEU A 89 -5.11 -1.39 -4.89
N ALA A 90 -4.93 -1.54 -6.21
CA ALA A 90 -5.37 -0.55 -7.20
C ALA A 90 -6.89 -0.31 -7.14
N ASP A 91 -7.67 -1.39 -7.01
CA ASP A 91 -9.13 -1.30 -6.90
C ASP A 91 -9.55 -0.67 -5.58
N ALA A 92 -8.89 -1.05 -4.48
CA ALA A 92 -9.11 -0.46 -3.17
C ALA A 92 -8.85 1.06 -3.16
N LEU A 93 -7.70 1.50 -3.71
CA LEU A 93 -7.38 2.93 -3.79
C LEU A 93 -8.38 3.70 -4.68
N SER A 94 -8.87 3.08 -5.76
CA SER A 94 -9.91 3.66 -6.61
C SER A 94 -11.23 3.85 -5.85
N GLN A 95 -11.65 2.84 -5.07
CA GLN A 95 -12.84 2.92 -4.23
C GLN A 95 -12.71 4.03 -3.18
N ILE A 96 -11.56 4.11 -2.51
CA ILE A 96 -11.27 5.11 -1.47
C ILE A 96 -11.33 6.52 -2.07
N SER A 97 -10.66 6.75 -3.21
CA SER A 97 -10.65 8.04 -3.89
C SER A 97 -12.05 8.48 -4.34
N LYS A 98 -12.86 7.54 -4.84
CA LYS A 98 -14.22 7.83 -5.32
C LYS A 98 -15.22 8.11 -4.20
N GLN A 99 -15.11 7.40 -3.08
CA GLN A 99 -16.11 7.46 -2.01
C GLN A 99 -15.73 8.42 -0.88
N GLY A 100 -14.44 8.72 -0.69
CA GLY A 100 -13.95 9.54 0.41
C GLY A 100 -14.41 9.04 1.79
N PRO A 101 -14.20 7.76 2.14
CA PRO A 101 -14.68 7.20 3.40
C PRO A 101 -13.95 7.80 4.61
N ASP A 102 -14.62 7.82 5.75
CA ASP A 102 -14.06 8.25 7.03
C ASP A 102 -13.14 7.18 7.64
N ALA A 103 -13.43 5.90 7.37
CA ALA A 103 -12.65 4.74 7.75
C ALA A 103 -12.83 3.62 6.72
N ILE A 104 -11.81 2.77 6.62
CA ILE A 104 -11.77 1.63 5.73
C ILE A 104 -11.54 0.38 6.58
N VAL A 105 -12.54 -0.49 6.62
CA VAL A 105 -12.54 -1.72 7.41
C VAL A 105 -12.27 -2.89 6.48
N ILE A 106 -11.32 -3.72 6.86
CA ILE A 106 -10.93 -4.90 6.11
C ILE A 106 -11.60 -6.13 6.72
N MET A 107 -12.24 -6.91 5.87
CA MET A 107 -12.86 -8.20 6.21
C MET A 107 -12.08 -9.34 5.58
N ASN A 108 -12.15 -10.50 6.23
CA ASN A 108 -11.75 -11.77 5.65
C ASN A 108 -12.95 -12.71 5.76
N GLY A 109 -13.80 -12.67 4.73
CA GLY A 109 -15.13 -13.30 4.79
C GLY A 109 -15.99 -12.66 5.89
N PRO A 110 -16.56 -13.44 6.83
CA PRO A 110 -17.42 -12.89 7.88
C PRO A 110 -16.64 -12.19 9.00
N ASN A 111 -15.30 -12.33 9.04
CA ASN A 111 -14.49 -11.89 10.16
C ASN A 111 -13.83 -10.55 9.89
N PHE A 112 -13.84 -9.67 10.89
CA PHE A 112 -13.02 -8.46 10.89
C PHE A 112 -11.54 -8.82 10.83
N ALA A 113 -10.83 -8.32 9.84
CA ALA A 113 -9.41 -8.55 9.63
C ALA A 113 -8.55 -7.36 10.08
N GLY A 114 -9.05 -6.13 9.93
CA GLY A 114 -8.27 -4.96 10.31
C GLY A 114 -8.82 -3.63 9.82
N TYR A 115 -7.97 -2.62 9.90
CA TYR A 115 -8.20 -1.24 9.45
C TYR A 115 -7.15 -0.89 8.42
N PHE A 116 -7.56 -0.19 7.36
CA PHE A 116 -6.62 0.33 6.36
C PHE A 116 -6.37 1.81 6.63
N SER A 117 -5.17 2.10 7.12
CA SER A 117 -4.81 3.41 7.64
C SER A 117 -4.39 4.40 6.55
N PRO A 118 -4.22 5.69 6.90
CA PRO A 118 -3.56 6.65 6.00
C PRO A 118 -2.13 6.25 5.62
N ASP A 119 -1.44 5.47 6.46
CA ASP A 119 -0.07 5.01 6.24
C ASP A 119 -0.05 3.81 5.29
N ASP A 120 -1.03 2.92 5.42
CA ASP A 120 -1.31 1.87 4.44
C ASP A 120 -1.60 2.45 3.05
N TYR A 121 -2.39 3.53 2.97
CA TYR A 121 -2.66 4.19 1.70
C TYR A 121 -1.36 4.62 1.00
N ARG A 122 -0.43 5.23 1.74
CA ARG A 122 0.87 5.67 1.19
C ARG A 122 1.73 4.48 0.79
N SER A 123 1.75 3.44 1.62
CA SER A 123 2.51 2.22 1.38
C SER A 123 1.97 1.42 0.18
N ALA A 124 0.65 1.41 0.00
CA ALA A 124 -0.03 0.76 -1.11
C ALA A 124 0.32 1.41 -2.45
N SER A 125 0.29 2.75 -2.53
CA SER A 125 0.69 3.48 -3.74
C SER A 125 2.10 3.12 -4.19
N ARG A 126 3.07 3.11 -3.26
CA ARG A 126 4.46 2.71 -3.55
C ARG A 126 4.58 1.28 -4.07
N ARG A 127 3.80 0.36 -3.50
CA ARG A 127 3.79 -1.05 -3.93
C ARG A 127 3.19 -1.24 -5.32
N ILE A 128 2.13 -0.49 -5.64
CA ILE A 128 1.54 -0.50 -6.99
C ILE A 128 2.56 0.01 -8.01
N GLU A 129 3.21 1.14 -7.74
CA GLU A 129 4.25 1.71 -8.61
C GLU A 129 5.41 0.72 -8.82
N ALA A 130 5.91 0.12 -7.74
CA ALA A 130 6.95 -0.90 -7.81
C ALA A 130 6.52 -2.10 -8.68
N HIS A 131 5.32 -2.64 -8.46
CA HIS A 131 4.78 -3.75 -9.25
C HIS A 131 4.66 -3.39 -10.75
N GLN A 132 4.18 -2.17 -11.08
CA GLN A 132 4.07 -1.71 -12.46
C GLN A 132 5.44 -1.57 -13.14
N SER A 133 6.44 -1.04 -12.44
CA SER A 133 7.80 -0.91 -12.96
C SER A 133 8.43 -2.28 -13.25
N MET A 134 8.26 -3.25 -12.35
CA MET A 134 8.77 -4.61 -12.51
C MET A 134 8.06 -5.33 -13.66
N ALA A 135 6.74 -5.21 -13.74
CA ALA A 135 5.95 -5.81 -14.82
C ALA A 135 6.36 -5.27 -16.20
N SER A 136 6.65 -3.97 -16.30
CA SER A 136 7.09 -3.33 -17.55
C SER A 136 8.47 -3.83 -18.00
N ARG A 137 9.44 -3.92 -17.08
CA ARG A 137 10.78 -4.48 -17.36
C ARG A 137 10.72 -5.94 -17.78
N LEU A 138 9.87 -6.74 -17.14
CA LEU A 138 9.71 -8.15 -17.51
C LEU A 138 9.07 -8.30 -18.90
N LYS A 139 8.13 -7.41 -19.25
CA LYS A 139 7.53 -7.40 -20.58
C LYS A 139 8.57 -7.05 -21.65
N GLN A 140 9.40 -6.04 -21.42
CA GLN A 140 10.47 -5.63 -22.33
C GLN A 140 11.54 -6.71 -22.51
N SER A 141 11.99 -7.32 -21.42
CA SER A 141 12.94 -8.44 -21.50
C SER A 141 12.33 -9.63 -22.23
N LYS A 142 11.07 -10.00 -21.95
CA LYS A 142 10.41 -11.09 -22.68
C LYS A 142 10.29 -10.82 -24.18
N SER A 143 9.94 -9.60 -24.59
CA SER A 143 9.88 -9.27 -26.02
C SER A 143 11.26 -9.37 -26.67
N ALA A 144 12.30 -8.81 -26.04
CA ALA A 144 13.67 -8.90 -26.55
C ALA A 144 14.15 -10.36 -26.66
N LEU A 145 13.83 -11.20 -25.67
CA LEU A 145 14.14 -12.64 -25.72
C LEU A 145 13.38 -13.36 -26.83
N THR A 146 12.14 -12.96 -27.13
CA THR A 146 11.34 -13.60 -28.18
C THR A 146 11.84 -13.19 -29.57
N GLU A 147 12.23 -11.93 -29.73
CA GLU A 147 12.82 -11.39 -30.96
C GLU A 147 14.19 -12.02 -31.23
N ALA A 148 15.07 -12.05 -30.22
CA ALA A 148 16.36 -12.73 -30.33
C ALA A 148 16.20 -14.23 -30.59
N ALA A 149 15.23 -14.92 -29.94
CA ALA A 149 14.99 -16.34 -30.22
C ALA A 149 14.50 -16.59 -31.65
N SER A 150 13.74 -15.67 -32.26
CA SER A 150 13.37 -15.78 -33.67
C SER A 150 14.53 -15.51 -34.63
N GLU A 151 15.50 -14.68 -34.23
CA GLU A 151 16.73 -14.44 -35.01
C GLU A 151 17.73 -15.61 -34.88
N VAL A 152 17.72 -16.30 -33.74
CA VAL A 152 18.57 -17.46 -33.45
C VAL A 152 18.20 -18.70 -34.29
N GLU A 153 16.92 -18.95 -34.61
CA GLU A 153 16.49 -20.08 -35.47
C GLU A 153 17.08 -20.04 -36.91
N GLU A 154 17.67 -18.91 -37.34
CA GLU A 154 18.30 -18.73 -38.66
C GLU A 154 19.85 -18.68 -38.63
N THR A 155 20.50 -18.83 -37.47
CA THR A 155 21.96 -18.59 -37.32
C THR A 155 22.78 -19.83 -36.92
N ASP A 156 24.09 -19.78 -37.20
CA ASP A 156 25.05 -20.87 -36.97
C ASP A 156 25.27 -21.08 -35.44
N PRO A 157 25.27 -22.32 -34.90
CA PRO A 157 25.37 -22.64 -33.46
C PRO A 157 26.50 -21.96 -32.67
N ASP A 158 27.62 -21.59 -33.32
CA ASP A 158 28.70 -20.86 -32.65
C ASP A 158 28.35 -19.37 -32.43
N GLN A 159 27.53 -18.80 -33.30
CA GLN A 159 27.00 -17.44 -33.20
C GLN A 159 25.95 -17.35 -32.09
N GLU A 160 25.07 -18.36 -31.99
CA GLU A 160 24.03 -18.46 -30.95
C GLU A 160 24.62 -18.35 -29.53
N LYS A 161 25.78 -18.98 -29.32
CA LYS A 161 26.47 -18.99 -28.03
C LYS A 161 27.06 -17.62 -27.68
N LEU A 162 27.55 -16.87 -28.66
CA LEU A 162 28.14 -15.54 -28.46
C LEU A 162 27.06 -14.51 -28.15
N ASP A 163 25.92 -14.57 -28.85
CA ASP A 163 24.80 -13.65 -28.62
C ASP A 163 24.13 -13.90 -27.26
N LEU A 164 24.04 -15.16 -26.82
CA LEU A 164 23.58 -15.49 -25.47
C LEU A 164 24.52 -14.93 -24.39
N ILE A 165 25.82 -14.95 -24.64
CA ILE A 165 26.85 -14.45 -23.71
C ILE A 165 26.79 -12.93 -23.60
N ASN A 166 26.68 -12.21 -24.72
CA ASN A 166 26.56 -10.75 -24.75
C ASN A 166 25.26 -10.27 -24.07
N LEU A 167 24.14 -10.97 -24.33
CA LEU A 167 22.87 -10.68 -23.69
C LEU A 167 22.88 -10.92 -22.17
N LEU A 168 23.62 -11.93 -21.69
CA LEU A 168 23.69 -12.27 -20.27
C LEU A 168 24.65 -11.37 -19.49
N LEU A 169 25.73 -10.93 -20.14
CA LEU A 169 26.74 -10.07 -19.52
C LEU A 169 26.30 -8.59 -19.51
N GLY A 170 25.41 -8.20 -20.44
CA GLY A 170 25.10 -6.79 -20.71
C GLY A 170 26.34 -6.12 -21.32
N ASP A 171 26.14 -5.25 -22.30
CA ASP A 171 27.26 -4.54 -22.93
C ASP A 171 28.07 -3.80 -21.86
N ASN A 172 29.23 -4.37 -21.52
CA ASN A 172 30.32 -3.62 -20.90
C ASN A 172 30.88 -2.77 -22.03
N GLU A 173 30.35 -1.55 -22.18
CA GLU A 173 31.09 -0.49 -22.85
C GLU A 173 32.36 -0.26 -22.02
N GLU A 174 33.48 -0.83 -22.46
CA GLU A 174 34.80 -0.43 -21.98
C GLU A 174 34.97 1.05 -22.40
N GLU A 175 34.92 1.96 -21.43
CA GLU A 175 35.32 3.35 -21.63
C GLU A 175 36.80 3.34 -22.08
N GLU A 176 37.06 3.56 -23.37
CA GLU A 176 38.41 3.71 -23.90
C GLU A 176 39.04 4.98 -23.30
N GLU A 177 40.04 4.80 -22.44
CA GLU A 177 40.94 5.87 -22.02
C GLU A 177 41.75 6.35 -23.24
N GLU A 178 41.53 7.60 -23.68
CA GLU A 178 42.39 8.23 -24.69
C GLU A 178 43.82 8.44 -24.15
N GLU A 179 44.76 7.59 -24.55
CA GLU A 179 46.20 7.81 -24.35
C GLU A 179 46.70 8.98 -25.22
N ILE A 180 47.15 10.04 -24.57
CA ILE A 180 47.86 11.16 -25.19
C ILE A 180 49.28 10.70 -25.58
N SER A 181 49.47 10.23 -26.81
CA SER A 181 50.79 9.90 -27.35
C SER A 181 51.55 11.16 -27.78
N SER A 182 52.60 11.48 -27.01
CA SER A 182 53.67 12.42 -27.35
C SER A 182 54.43 12.01 -28.63
N GLY A 183 54.56 12.92 -29.59
CA GLY A 183 55.49 12.83 -30.71
C GLY A 183 56.37 14.08 -30.78
N LEU A 184 57.63 13.93 -30.40
CA LEU A 184 58.69 14.92 -30.53
C LEU A 184 59.38 14.75 -31.90
N PHE A 185 59.36 15.78 -32.75
CA PHE A 185 60.48 16.27 -33.57
C PHE A 185 60.13 17.66 -34.13
#